data_AF-A0A535Y794-F1
#
_entry.id   AF-A0A535Y794-F1
#
_cell.length_a   1.000
_cell.length_b   1.000
_cell.length_c   1.000
_cell.angle_alpha   90.00
_cell.angle_beta   90.00
_cell.angle_gamma   90.00
#
_symmetry.space_group_name_H-M   'P 1'
#
loop_
_entity.id
_entity.type
_entity.pdbx_description
1 polymer ?
#
loop_
_entity_poly.entity_id
_entity_poly.type
_entity_poly.pdbx_seq_one_letter_code
_entity_poly.pdbx_strand_id
1 'polypeptide(L)'
;MVPASRAAASGLHVSRAAGDHGTRRCGAGGGRSRADDGVKDDNDNKERELKLVPADEALLDRLEAVERLGELEVRGRRRELQRNSFFDTRSRALGRARVGFRRRTIAGERMATWTLKADSKLEGGVATRLEIELQLDADLAPALAIGVLRDAARSRGASALAEAVS
;
A
#
# COMPACT_ATOMS: atom_id res chain seq x y z
N MET A 1 8.89 34.88 -4.56
CA MET A 1 7.54 34.71 -5.12
C MET A 1 7.74 34.29 -6.58
N VAL A 2 7.51 33.01 -6.90
CA VAL A 2 7.75 32.42 -8.24
C VAL A 2 6.51 31.58 -8.59
N PRO A 3 5.95 31.68 -9.81
CA PRO A 3 4.59 31.24 -10.08
C PRO A 3 4.50 29.74 -10.43
N ALA A 4 3.38 29.11 -10.06
CA ALA A 4 3.05 27.73 -10.38
C ALA A 4 2.67 27.61 -11.86
N SER A 5 3.54 27.00 -12.66
CA SER A 5 3.22 26.59 -14.03
C SER A 5 2.41 25.29 -14.03
N ARG A 6 1.23 25.36 -14.65
CA ARG A 6 0.27 24.28 -14.95
C ARG A 6 0.95 22.96 -15.36
N ALA A 7 0.55 21.86 -14.71
CA ALA A 7 0.71 20.52 -15.27
C ALA A 7 -0.64 20.04 -15.82
N ALA A 8 -0.63 19.56 -17.05
CA ALA A 8 -1.79 19.10 -17.80
C ALA A 8 -2.36 17.80 -17.21
N ALA A 9 -3.67 17.63 -17.33
CA ALA A 9 -4.35 16.38 -17.03
C ALA A 9 -3.87 15.28 -17.99
N SER A 10 -3.29 14.20 -17.46
CA SER A 10 -3.00 13.00 -18.25
C SER A 10 -3.56 11.78 -17.53
N GLY A 11 -4.52 11.13 -18.18
CA GLY A 11 -5.23 9.96 -17.69
C GLY A 11 -4.32 8.74 -17.47
N LEU A 12 -4.77 7.87 -16.57
CA LEU A 12 -4.16 6.56 -16.38
C LEU A 12 -4.33 5.70 -17.63
N HIS A 13 -3.22 5.19 -18.16
CA HIS A 13 -3.21 3.94 -18.90
C HIS A 13 -2.23 2.97 -18.25
N VAL A 14 -2.75 1.81 -17.87
CA VAL A 14 -2.00 0.63 -17.44
C VAL A 14 -1.94 -0.30 -18.63
N SER A 15 -0.74 -0.52 -19.17
CA SER A 15 -0.49 -1.60 -20.13
C SER A 15 0.68 -2.45 -19.66
N ARG A 16 0.43 -3.76 -19.65
CA ARG A 16 1.31 -4.88 -19.29
C ARG A 16 2.49 -4.93 -20.28
N ALA A 17 3.72 -5.07 -19.78
CA ALA A 17 4.86 -5.33 -20.64
C ALA A 17 4.69 -6.70 -21.31
N ALA A 18 4.44 -6.71 -22.61
CA ALA A 18 4.53 -7.90 -23.44
C ALA A 18 6.00 -8.13 -23.77
N GLY A 19 6.55 -9.24 -23.25
CA GLY A 19 7.81 -9.79 -23.73
C GLY A 19 7.58 -10.40 -25.10
N ASP A 20 8.29 -9.90 -26.09
CA ASP A 20 8.28 -10.45 -27.43
C ASP A 20 9.51 -11.36 -27.60
N HIS A 21 9.27 -12.60 -28.05
CA HIS A 21 10.07 -13.38 -29.00
C HIS A 21 9.88 -14.89 -28.81
N GLY A 22 9.34 -15.53 -29.86
CA GLY A 22 9.80 -16.85 -30.28
C GLY A 22 8.80 -18.00 -30.27
N THR A 23 7.67 -17.91 -30.98
CA THR A 23 6.90 -19.11 -31.35
C THR A 23 7.56 -19.85 -32.52
N ARG A 24 8.10 -21.05 -32.26
CA ARG A 24 8.23 -22.13 -33.26
C ARG A 24 7.61 -23.42 -32.70
N ARG A 25 6.90 -24.12 -33.59
CA ARG A 25 6.02 -25.26 -33.38
C ARG A 25 6.74 -26.56 -32.95
N CYS A 26 5.96 -27.43 -32.29
CA CYS A 26 5.80 -28.89 -32.50
C CYS A 26 5.98 -29.74 -31.23
N GLY A 27 5.04 -30.67 -31.00
CA GLY A 27 5.34 -31.98 -30.41
C GLY A 27 4.64 -32.32 -29.08
N ALA A 28 4.03 -33.51 -29.04
CA ALA A 28 3.22 -34.07 -27.97
C ALA A 28 4.01 -34.75 -26.84
N GLY A 29 3.29 -35.16 -25.78
CA GLY A 29 3.79 -35.94 -24.64
C GLY A 29 3.90 -35.05 -23.40
N GLY A 30 3.37 -35.36 -22.23
CA GLY A 30 3.22 -36.64 -21.56
C GLY A 30 3.25 -36.29 -20.07
N GLY A 31 2.34 -36.85 -19.29
CA GLY A 31 1.98 -36.33 -17.98
C GLY A 31 3.11 -36.16 -16.96
N ARG A 32 2.83 -35.33 -15.96
CA ARG A 32 3.21 -35.52 -14.56
C ARG A 32 2.43 -34.55 -13.69
N SER A 33 1.79 -35.12 -12.69
CA SER A 33 1.14 -34.46 -11.57
C SER A 33 1.89 -33.21 -11.12
N ARG A 34 1.20 -32.09 -11.10
CA ARG A 34 1.40 -31.11 -10.05
C ARG A 34 0.06 -30.96 -9.36
N ALA A 35 0.06 -31.37 -8.11
CA ALA A 35 -0.97 -31.02 -7.15
C ALA A 35 -1.16 -29.51 -7.27
N ASP A 36 -2.36 -29.14 -7.70
CA ASP A 36 -2.85 -27.78 -7.62
C ASP A 36 -3.23 -27.55 -6.15
N ASP A 37 -2.20 -27.53 -5.29
CA ASP A 37 -2.33 -27.04 -3.92
C ASP A 37 -2.37 -25.51 -4.03
N GLY A 38 -3.46 -25.03 -4.61
CA GLY A 38 -3.89 -23.66 -4.53
C GLY A 38 -4.15 -23.33 -3.07
N VAL A 39 -3.06 -23.06 -2.34
CA VAL A 39 -3.11 -22.27 -1.12
C VAL A 39 -3.72 -20.94 -1.55
N LYS A 40 -5.03 -20.81 -1.35
CA LYS A 40 -5.69 -19.52 -1.30
C LYS A 40 -5.03 -18.80 -0.14
N ASP A 41 -4.00 -18.04 -0.45
CA ASP A 41 -3.31 -17.23 0.52
C ASP A 41 -4.34 -16.22 1.02
N ASP A 42 -4.72 -16.30 2.30
CA ASP A 42 -5.59 -15.33 3.00
C ASP A 42 -4.88 -13.96 3.15
N ASN A 43 -4.26 -13.47 2.07
CA ASN A 43 -3.04 -12.65 2.11
C ASN A 43 -3.17 -11.32 1.37
N ASP A 44 -4.28 -11.07 0.68
CA ASP A 44 -4.51 -9.82 -0.07
C ASP A 44 -4.51 -8.58 0.84
N ASN A 45 -4.76 -8.74 2.14
CA ASN A 45 -4.74 -7.65 3.12
C ASN A 45 -3.47 -7.61 3.99
N LYS A 46 -2.48 -8.48 3.77
CA LYS A 46 -1.23 -8.46 4.56
C LYS A 46 -0.18 -7.64 3.84
N GLU A 47 0.21 -6.52 4.45
CA GLU A 47 1.36 -5.75 3.99
C GLU A 47 2.64 -6.30 4.62
N ARG A 48 3.70 -6.44 3.82
CA ARG A 48 5.06 -6.73 4.27
C ARG A 48 6.02 -5.66 3.76
N GLU A 49 6.74 -4.99 4.66
CA GLU A 49 7.57 -3.83 4.35
C GLU A 49 8.90 -3.89 5.12
N LEU A 50 10.04 -3.84 4.42
CA LEU A 50 11.36 -3.66 5.05
C LEU A 50 11.55 -2.17 5.37
N LYS A 51 11.71 -1.85 6.66
CA LYS A 51 11.98 -0.49 7.13
C LYS A 51 13.44 -0.36 7.55
N LEU A 52 14.16 0.51 6.85
CA LEU A 52 15.55 0.85 7.16
C LEU A 52 15.58 2.26 7.74
N VAL A 53 16.39 2.44 8.79
CA VAL A 53 16.67 3.77 9.36
C VAL A 53 17.89 4.34 8.64
N PRO A 54 17.83 5.58 8.12
CA PRO A 54 19.01 6.20 7.54
C PRO A 54 20.16 6.27 8.53
N ALA A 55 21.36 5.90 8.09
CA ALA A 55 22.56 5.92 8.93
C ALA A 55 22.98 7.35 9.29
N ASP A 56 22.71 8.30 8.40
CA ASP A 56 22.98 9.73 8.55
C ASP A 56 21.98 10.56 7.74
N GLU A 57 21.89 11.86 8.04
CA GLU A 57 20.97 12.81 7.40
C GLU A 57 21.20 12.91 5.88
N ALA A 58 22.46 12.81 5.44
CA ALA A 58 22.84 12.95 4.03
C ALA A 58 22.59 11.67 3.21
N LEU A 59 22.18 10.56 3.82
CA LEU A 59 21.95 9.30 3.10
C LEU A 59 20.81 9.42 2.09
N LEU A 60 19.74 10.13 2.42
CA LEU A 60 18.60 10.28 1.51
C LEU A 60 18.96 11.08 0.26
N ASP A 61 19.77 12.13 0.40
CA ASP A 61 20.28 12.91 -0.73
C ASP A 61 21.21 12.07 -1.61
N ARG A 62 22.07 11.24 -0.98
CA ARG A 62 22.91 10.28 -1.73
C ARG A 62 22.06 9.25 -2.47
N LEU A 63 20.98 8.75 -1.87
CA LEU A 63 20.08 7.79 -2.48
C LEU A 63 19.27 8.39 -3.64
N GLU A 64 18.93 9.68 -3.60
CA GLU A 64 18.28 10.38 -4.71
C GLU A 64 19.16 10.40 -5.97
N ALA A 65 20.48 10.46 -5.81
CA ALA A 65 21.44 10.42 -6.91
C ALA A 65 21.75 9.00 -7.43
N VAL A 66 21.23 7.94 -6.79
CA VAL A 66 21.49 6.56 -7.22
C VAL A 66 20.62 6.22 -8.43
N GLU A 67 21.26 6.02 -9.58
CA GLU A 67 20.59 5.60 -10.82
C GLU A 67 20.49 4.08 -10.96
N ARG A 68 21.32 3.31 -10.24
CA ARG A 68 21.40 1.85 -10.33
C ARG A 68 21.70 1.19 -8.98
N LEU A 69 21.05 0.05 -8.73
CA LEU A 69 21.34 -0.86 -7.62
C LEU A 69 21.64 -2.25 -8.20
N GLY A 70 22.93 -2.54 -8.41
CA GLY A 70 23.36 -3.72 -9.15
C GLY A 70 22.85 -3.70 -10.60
N GLU A 71 22.10 -4.73 -10.98
CA GLU A 71 21.49 -4.83 -12.31
C GLU A 71 20.19 -4.03 -12.44
N LEU A 72 19.63 -3.53 -11.33
CA LEU A 72 18.36 -2.81 -11.32
C LEU A 72 18.56 -1.32 -11.60
N GLU A 73 17.80 -0.78 -12.55
CA GLU A 73 17.69 0.66 -12.78
C GLU A 73 16.73 1.28 -11.75
N VAL A 74 17.17 2.34 -11.08
CA VAL A 74 16.36 3.08 -10.12
C VAL A 74 15.60 4.16 -10.88
N ARG A 75 14.26 4.13 -10.79
CA ARG A 75 13.40 5.17 -11.38
C ARG A 75 12.57 5.84 -10.31
N GLY A 76 12.84 7.12 -10.08
CA GLY A 76 11.95 7.98 -9.29
C GLY A 76 10.60 8.09 -9.98
N ARG A 77 9.52 7.65 -9.31
CA ARG A 77 8.17 7.74 -9.89
C ARG A 77 7.55 9.11 -9.69
N ARG A 78 7.65 9.66 -8.48
CA ARG A 78 7.05 10.95 -8.09
C ARG A 78 7.54 11.39 -6.71
N ARG A 79 7.45 12.70 -6.45
CA ARG A 79 7.63 13.30 -5.13
C ARG A 79 6.28 13.81 -4.65
N GLU A 80 5.84 13.34 -3.50
CA GLU A 80 4.54 13.72 -2.92
C GLU A 80 4.74 14.44 -1.60
N LEU A 81 3.99 15.53 -1.40
CA LEU A 81 3.82 16.10 -0.07
C LEU A 81 2.62 15.42 0.60
N GLN A 82 2.91 14.52 1.52
CA GLN A 82 1.89 13.76 2.27
C GLN A 82 1.62 14.42 3.63
N ARG A 83 0.34 14.51 4.01
CA ARG A 83 -0.09 14.85 5.38
C ARG A 83 -0.89 13.69 5.94
N ASN A 84 -0.49 13.22 7.12
CA ASN A 84 -1.14 12.11 7.81
C ASN A 84 -1.89 12.64 9.04
N SER A 85 -3.19 12.34 9.13
CA SER A 85 -4.02 12.58 10.31
C SER A 85 -4.38 11.24 10.93
N PHE A 86 -4.31 11.14 12.26
CA PHE A 86 -4.65 9.93 13.01
C PHE A 86 -5.84 10.22 13.91
N PHE A 87 -6.75 9.25 14.01
CA PHE A 87 -8.00 9.42 14.75
C PHE A 87 -8.19 8.28 15.72
N ASP A 88 -8.64 8.62 16.91
CA ASP A 88 -9.11 7.67 17.92
C ASP A 88 -10.19 8.37 18.74
N THR A 89 -10.94 7.58 19.50
CA THR A 89 -11.87 8.09 20.51
C THR A 89 -11.11 8.72 21.67
N ARG A 90 -11.80 9.52 22.48
CA ARG A 90 -11.24 10.06 23.75
C ARG A 90 -10.75 8.93 24.67
N SER A 91 -11.41 7.78 24.62
CA SER A 91 -11.01 6.63 25.44
C SER A 91 -9.77 5.92 24.89
N ARG A 92 -9.28 6.21 23.67
CA ARG A 92 -8.23 5.44 22.98
C ARG A 92 -8.63 3.98 22.69
N ALA A 93 -9.87 3.77 22.30
CA ALA A 93 -10.41 2.44 22.00
C ALA A 93 -9.60 1.71 20.92
N LEU A 94 -9.25 2.39 19.82
CA LEU A 94 -8.48 1.78 18.72
C LEU A 94 -7.05 1.47 19.18
N GLY A 95 -6.41 2.40 19.89
CA GLY A 95 -5.09 2.18 20.46
C GLY A 95 -5.04 0.98 21.41
N ARG A 96 -6.05 0.80 22.28
CA ARG A 96 -6.16 -0.39 23.15
C ARG A 96 -6.34 -1.69 22.34
N ALA A 97 -7.09 -1.62 21.25
CA ALA A 97 -7.25 -2.74 20.32
C ALA A 97 -6.03 -2.92 19.38
N ARG A 98 -4.97 -2.11 19.54
CA ARG A 98 -3.80 -2.09 18.66
C ARG A 98 -4.14 -1.85 17.18
N VAL A 99 -5.19 -1.06 16.93
CA VAL A 99 -5.64 -0.64 15.61
C VAL A 99 -5.22 0.81 15.36
N GLY A 100 -4.57 1.06 14.24
CA GLY A 100 -4.29 2.40 13.72
C GLY A 100 -5.34 2.82 12.70
N PHE A 101 -5.92 4.01 12.86
CA PHE A 101 -6.82 4.61 11.88
C PHE A 101 -6.23 5.94 11.38
N ARG A 102 -6.00 6.02 10.07
CA ARG A 102 -5.26 7.13 9.43
C ARG A 102 -5.99 7.64 8.19
N ARG A 103 -5.97 8.96 8.01
CA ARG A 103 -6.18 9.63 6.72
C ARG A 103 -4.84 10.16 6.20
N ARG A 104 -4.50 9.88 4.95
CA ARG A 104 -3.37 10.46 4.23
C ARG A 104 -3.89 11.28 3.05
N THR A 105 -3.61 12.58 3.06
CA THR A 105 -3.84 13.47 1.92
C THR A 105 -2.52 13.74 1.20
N ILE A 106 -2.58 13.86 -0.13
CA ILE A 106 -1.45 14.29 -0.96
C ILE A 106 -1.79 15.67 -1.51
N ALA A 107 -0.83 16.61 -1.46
CA ALA A 107 -1.06 17.95 -1.99
C ALA A 107 -1.46 17.92 -3.48
N GLY A 108 -2.58 18.55 -3.82
CA GLY A 108 -3.13 18.56 -5.18
C GLY A 108 -4.13 17.44 -5.48
N GLU A 109 -4.25 16.43 -4.60
CA GLU A 109 -5.21 15.34 -4.77
C GLU A 109 -6.54 15.64 -4.06
N ARG A 110 -7.66 15.32 -4.73
CA ARG A 110 -9.01 15.47 -4.14
C ARG A 110 -9.35 14.32 -3.18
N MET A 111 -8.80 13.15 -3.43
CA MET A 111 -9.06 11.94 -2.65
C MET A 111 -7.97 11.77 -1.58
N ALA A 112 -8.35 11.17 -0.46
CA ALA A 112 -7.42 10.75 0.58
C ALA A 112 -7.37 9.23 0.66
N THR A 113 -6.19 8.69 0.99
CA THR A 113 -6.07 7.30 1.43
C THR A 113 -6.50 7.21 2.88
N TRP A 114 -7.58 6.48 3.13
CA TRP A 114 -8.00 6.12 4.48
C TRP A 114 -7.59 4.69 4.77
N THR A 115 -7.02 4.47 5.96
CA THR A 115 -6.31 3.23 6.30
C THR A 115 -6.73 2.73 7.68
N LEU A 116 -7.08 1.44 7.80
CA LEU A 116 -7.03 0.67 9.05
C LEU A 116 -5.81 -0.24 9.05
N LYS A 117 -5.06 -0.27 10.16
CA LYS A 117 -3.89 -1.13 10.38
C LYS A 117 -4.03 -1.89 11.70
N ALA A 118 -3.83 -3.19 11.68
CA ALA A 118 -3.79 -4.02 12.89
C ALA A 118 -2.73 -5.11 12.80
N ASP A 119 -2.52 -5.81 13.92
CA ASP A 119 -1.65 -7.00 14.01
C ASP A 119 -0.23 -6.76 13.48
N SER A 120 0.32 -5.59 13.78
CA SER A 120 1.66 -5.22 13.33
C SER A 120 2.73 -6.01 14.10
N LYS A 121 3.48 -6.82 13.37
CA LYS A 121 4.73 -7.44 13.84
C LYS A 121 5.92 -6.78 13.15
N LEU A 122 7.02 -6.60 13.87
CA LEU A 122 8.28 -6.10 13.32
C LEU A 122 9.40 -7.05 13.75
N GLU A 123 9.95 -7.79 12.80
CA GLU A 123 10.99 -8.79 13.04
C GLU A 123 12.13 -8.55 12.05
N GLY A 124 13.35 -8.31 12.56
CA GLY A 124 14.53 -8.06 11.71
C GLY A 124 14.38 -6.87 10.75
N GLY A 125 13.59 -5.85 11.11
CA GLY A 125 13.29 -4.70 10.24
C GLY A 125 12.13 -4.91 9.26
N VAL A 126 11.58 -6.13 9.19
CA VAL A 126 10.42 -6.45 8.35
C VAL A 126 9.13 -6.25 9.15
N ALA A 127 8.35 -5.24 8.76
CA ALA A 127 7.01 -5.02 9.27
C ALA A 127 6.02 -5.92 8.52
N THR A 128 5.23 -6.72 9.24
CA THR A 128 4.09 -7.47 8.69
C THR A 128 2.83 -7.03 9.41
N ARG A 129 1.79 -6.62 8.69
CA ARG A 129 0.54 -6.13 9.29
C ARG A 129 -0.67 -6.38 8.42
N LEU A 130 -1.83 -6.48 9.06
CA LEU A 130 -3.12 -6.48 8.37
C LEU A 130 -3.49 -5.02 8.06
N GLU A 131 -3.82 -4.74 6.81
CA GLU A 131 -4.11 -3.39 6.32
C GLU A 131 -5.29 -3.37 5.36
N ILE A 132 -6.19 -2.42 5.59
CA ILE A 132 -7.28 -2.08 4.67
C ILE A 132 -7.12 -0.62 4.28
N GLU A 133 -6.85 -0.37 3.00
CA GLU A 133 -6.81 0.97 2.43
C GLU A 133 -7.94 1.19 1.41
N LEU A 134 -8.53 2.38 1.46
CA LEU A 134 -9.50 2.87 0.47
C LEU A 134 -9.19 4.32 0.10
N GLN A 135 -9.46 4.67 -1.16
CA GLN A 135 -9.47 6.07 -1.61
C GLN A 135 -10.88 6.62 -1.43
N LEU A 136 -11.06 7.55 -0.51
CA LEU A 136 -12.32 8.21 -0.22
C LEU A 136 -12.14 9.73 -0.29
N ASP A 137 -13.24 10.48 -0.23
CA ASP A 137 -13.17 11.94 -0.18
C ASP A 137 -12.31 12.39 1.02
N ALA A 138 -11.47 13.41 0.80
CA ALA A 138 -10.56 13.92 1.83
C ALA A 138 -11.30 14.56 3.01
N ASP A 139 -12.49 15.13 2.76
CA ASP A 139 -13.31 15.82 3.74
C ASP A 139 -14.36 14.91 4.40
N LEU A 140 -14.37 13.62 4.05
CA LEU A 140 -15.25 12.65 4.69
C LEU A 140 -15.03 12.63 6.21
N ALA A 141 -16.13 12.69 6.97
CA ALA A 141 -16.05 12.64 8.42
C ALA A 141 -15.39 11.31 8.89
N PRO A 142 -14.43 11.34 9.84
CA PRO A 142 -13.73 10.13 10.29
C PRO A 142 -14.66 9.00 10.76
N ALA A 143 -15.78 9.35 11.40
CA ALA A 143 -16.79 8.39 11.85
C ALA A 143 -17.48 7.65 10.70
N LEU A 144 -17.62 8.27 9.52
CA LEU A 144 -18.16 7.61 8.33
C LEU A 144 -17.08 6.77 7.66
N ALA A 145 -15.88 7.33 7.50
CA ALA A 145 -14.76 6.63 6.87
C ALA A 145 -14.39 5.33 7.59
N ILE A 146 -14.40 5.33 8.92
CA ILE A 146 -14.10 4.13 9.72
C ILE A 146 -15.16 3.04 9.55
N GLY A 147 -16.43 3.42 9.37
CA GLY A 147 -17.52 2.49 9.07
C GLY A 147 -17.34 1.81 7.70
N VAL A 148 -17.03 2.59 6.67
CA VAL A 148 -16.75 2.07 5.32
C VAL A 148 -15.55 1.12 5.32
N LEU A 149 -14.47 1.48 6.02
CA LEU A 149 -13.29 0.63 6.16
C LEU A 149 -13.58 -0.66 6.93
N ARG A 150 -14.42 -0.61 7.96
CA ARG A 150 -14.87 -1.78 8.70
C ARG A 150 -15.66 -2.73 7.79
N ASP A 151 -16.56 -2.21 6.98
CA ASP A 151 -17.35 -3.04 6.07
C ASP A 151 -16.48 -3.63 4.96
N ALA A 152 -15.47 -2.89 4.48
CA ALA A 152 -14.45 -3.41 3.58
C ALA A 152 -13.57 -4.49 4.25
N ALA A 153 -13.23 -4.34 5.53
CA ALA A 153 -12.51 -5.36 6.28
C ALA A 153 -13.32 -6.67 6.34
N ARG A 154 -14.62 -6.61 6.66
CA ARG A 154 -15.49 -7.80 6.64
C ARG A 154 -15.56 -8.46 5.28
N SER A 155 -15.79 -7.68 4.23
CA SER A 155 -15.95 -8.24 2.87
C SER A 155 -14.67 -8.87 2.33
N ARG A 156 -13.51 -8.43 2.80
CA ARG A 156 -12.19 -8.99 2.44
C ARG A 156 -11.70 -10.07 3.41
N GLY A 157 -12.57 -10.59 4.28
CA GLY A 157 -12.22 -11.68 5.22
C GLY A 157 -11.40 -11.27 6.44
N ALA A 158 -11.20 -9.96 6.66
CA ALA A 158 -10.50 -9.41 7.82
C ALA A 158 -11.46 -9.19 9.01
N SER A 159 -12.22 -10.23 9.39
CA SER A 159 -13.28 -10.13 10.42
C SER A 159 -12.77 -9.65 11.78
N ALA A 160 -11.60 -10.13 12.22
CA ALA A 160 -10.99 -9.70 13.48
C ALA A 160 -10.71 -8.20 13.51
N LEU A 161 -10.25 -7.61 12.40
CA LEU A 161 -10.06 -6.17 12.28
C LEU A 161 -11.40 -5.43 12.28
N ALA A 162 -12.41 -5.97 11.61
CA ALA A 162 -13.73 -5.36 11.59
C ALA A 162 -14.40 -5.34 12.96
N GLU A 163 -14.21 -6.39 13.77
CA GLU A 163 -14.74 -6.50 15.13
C GLU A 163 -14.01 -5.59 16.12
N ALA A 164 -12.71 -5.40 15.93
CA ALA A 164 -11.90 -4.45 16.72
C ALA A 164 -12.35 -2.99 16.54
N VAL A 165 -13.13 -2.70 15.49
CA VAL A 165 -13.73 -1.40 15.20
C VAL A 165 -15.23 -1.46 15.53
N SER A 166 -15.55 -1.34 16.82
CA SER A 166 -16.92 -1.33 17.36
C SER A 166 -17.33 0.03 17.90
#